data_AF-A0A5C2SJS6-F1
#
_entry.id   AF-A0A5C2SJS6-F1
#
_cell.length_a   1.000
_cell.length_b   1.000
_cell.length_c   1.000
_cell.angle_alpha   90.00
_cell.angle_beta   90.00
_cell.angle_gamma   90.00
#
_symmetry.space_group_name_H-M   'P 1'
#
loop_
_entity.id
_entity.type
_entity.pdbx_description
1 polymer ?
#
loop_
_entity_poly.entity_id
_entity_poly.type
_entity_poly.pdbx_seq_one_letter_code
_entity_poly.pdbx_strand_id
1 'polypeptide(L)'
;MDVGGVEHPQALTPSVPAEEQKRKWMKNKAKRRKPSGLYAQHAGTREQVSQLAMLTSITSGTFEDVKFYTFSRRTRAGTIDSPLPLYGNSALIRKASSHFNFVFAQGFAECGIVDLDAAYPQNRPSSIDMDDYSYASDSDLDDEPEDSHVKLATSFAELSLEVPVGPSGGRHEEPITEGDSSTANGKSENQSVSGTGVVRPARPGRVVFLDDVAYRTWKAFIFYAYFDQIAFAPLKSQEQLAPERAAPFDPPPCSPKSMYRLAEKYGIEALKAKAAEDIKKKLSTENILTELFSSFTLTHQEIEKMELEFLHKHIGDANLLSRLPKWFQYLANGELPDGAANVFATLVNKLVMDVGKLKRP
;
A
#
# COMPACT_ATOMS: atom_id res chain seq x y z
N MET A 1 16.84 -92.74 -46.53
CA MET A 1 17.20 -91.65 -47.46
C MET A 1 16.63 -90.38 -46.86
N ASP A 2 17.49 -89.36 -46.73
CA ASP A 2 17.22 -87.96 -46.35
C ASP A 2 15.87 -87.44 -46.86
N VAL A 3 15.18 -86.47 -46.24
CA VAL A 3 15.64 -85.12 -45.78
C VAL A 3 14.58 -84.64 -44.76
N GLY A 4 14.89 -84.03 -43.61
CA GLY A 4 15.36 -82.65 -43.45
C GLY A 4 14.19 -81.70 -43.11
N GLY A 5 14.07 -81.24 -41.86
CA GLY A 5 12.96 -80.37 -41.43
C GLY A 5 13.05 -79.82 -40.01
N VAL A 6 14.17 -79.16 -39.70
CA VAL A 6 14.43 -78.06 -38.73
C VAL A 6 13.37 -77.76 -37.64
N GLU A 7 13.71 -78.04 -36.38
CA GLU A 7 13.12 -77.39 -35.20
C GLU A 7 13.66 -75.95 -35.05
N HIS A 8 12.75 -74.99 -34.88
CA HIS A 8 13.06 -73.60 -34.55
C HIS A 8 13.39 -73.46 -33.04
N PRO A 9 14.51 -72.83 -32.66
CA PRO A 9 14.74 -72.44 -31.27
C PRO A 9 13.90 -71.20 -30.93
N GLN A 10 13.19 -71.25 -29.80
CA GLN A 10 12.56 -70.09 -29.18
C GLN A 10 13.65 -69.05 -28.84
N ALA A 11 13.68 -67.95 -29.58
CA ALA A 11 14.49 -66.79 -29.25
C ALA A 11 13.89 -66.09 -28.02
N LEU A 12 14.56 -66.22 -26.88
CA LEU A 12 14.42 -65.35 -25.72
C LEU A 12 14.55 -63.89 -26.18
N THR A 13 13.47 -63.12 -26.09
CA THR A 13 13.51 -61.68 -26.26
C THR A 13 14.29 -61.08 -25.09
N PRO A 14 15.28 -60.20 -25.36
CA PRO A 14 16.02 -59.56 -24.27
C PRO A 14 15.08 -58.60 -23.54
N SER A 15 14.82 -58.90 -22.26
CA SER A 15 14.13 -57.98 -21.36
C SER A 15 14.93 -56.68 -21.28
N VAL A 16 14.36 -55.59 -21.78
CA VAL A 16 14.92 -54.25 -21.65
C VAL A 16 15.16 -53.98 -20.15
N PRO A 17 16.38 -53.61 -19.71
CA PRO A 17 16.67 -53.39 -18.31
C PRO A 17 15.72 -52.35 -17.72
N ALA A 18 15.21 -52.60 -16.51
CA ALA A 18 14.25 -51.74 -15.81
C ALA A 18 14.71 -50.27 -15.70
N GLU A 19 16.03 -50.01 -15.77
CA GLU A 19 16.61 -48.68 -15.83
C GLU A 19 16.29 -47.90 -17.10
N GLU A 20 16.21 -48.56 -18.26
CA GLU A 20 15.91 -47.90 -19.53
C GLU A 20 14.41 -47.57 -19.62
N GLN A 21 13.55 -48.42 -19.04
CA GLN A 21 12.13 -48.12 -18.84
C GLN A 21 11.95 -46.96 -17.86
N LYS A 22 12.72 -46.90 -16.76
CA LYS A 22 12.73 -45.74 -15.85
C LYS A 22 13.21 -44.46 -16.54
N ARG A 23 14.26 -44.51 -17.38
CA ARG A 23 14.72 -43.35 -18.16
C ARG A 23 13.68 -42.88 -19.17
N LYS A 24 13.00 -43.79 -19.87
CA LYS A 24 11.88 -43.45 -20.78
C LYS A 24 10.70 -42.87 -20.01
N TRP A 25 10.36 -43.42 -18.84
CA TRP A 25 9.30 -42.89 -17.98
C TRP A 25 9.65 -41.50 -17.43
N MET A 26 10.88 -41.27 -16.98
CA MET A 26 11.38 -39.96 -16.54
C MET A 26 11.38 -38.93 -17.68
N LYS A 27 11.84 -39.31 -18.88
CA LYS A 27 11.80 -38.44 -20.07
C LYS A 27 10.37 -38.13 -20.49
N ASN A 28 9.45 -39.09 -20.45
CA ASN A 28 8.02 -38.86 -20.73
C ASN A 28 7.33 -38.07 -19.62
N LYS A 29 7.72 -38.21 -18.35
CA LYS A 29 7.25 -37.39 -17.23
C LYS A 29 7.72 -35.94 -17.36
N ALA A 30 8.95 -35.72 -17.84
CA ALA A 30 9.46 -34.40 -18.18
C ALA A 30 8.74 -33.79 -19.40
N LYS A 31 8.41 -34.60 -20.42
CA LYS A 31 7.63 -34.16 -21.61
C LYS A 31 6.15 -33.90 -21.33
N ARG A 32 5.55 -34.59 -20.34
CA ARG A 32 4.14 -34.42 -19.93
C ARG A 32 3.93 -33.28 -18.93
N ARG A 33 4.98 -32.74 -18.35
CA ARG A 33 4.95 -31.46 -17.62
C ARG A 33 5.21 -30.31 -18.61
N LYS A 34 4.29 -30.10 -19.55
CA LYS A 34 4.14 -28.73 -20.07
C LYS A 34 3.69 -27.89 -18.86
N PRO A 35 4.41 -26.82 -18.49
CA PRO A 35 3.90 -25.93 -17.46
C PRO A 35 2.55 -25.42 -17.94
N SER A 36 1.53 -25.46 -17.08
CA SER A 36 0.33 -24.67 -17.29
C SER A 36 0.75 -23.22 -17.56
N GLY A 37 0.03 -22.51 -18.43
CA GLY A 37 0.39 -21.14 -18.86
C GLY A 37 0.63 -20.14 -17.71
N LEU A 38 0.14 -20.45 -16.51
CA LEU A 38 0.42 -19.73 -15.26
C LEU A 38 1.92 -19.66 -14.89
N TYR A 39 2.72 -20.69 -15.18
CA TYR A 39 4.15 -20.68 -14.83
C TYR A 39 5.00 -19.85 -15.80
N ALA A 40 4.54 -19.62 -17.03
CA ALA A 40 5.28 -18.84 -18.03
C ALA A 40 5.26 -17.33 -17.74
N GLN A 41 4.26 -16.83 -17.02
CA GLN A 41 4.10 -15.40 -16.71
C GLN A 41 5.13 -14.87 -15.69
N HIS A 42 5.81 -15.74 -14.94
CA HIS A 42 6.75 -15.34 -13.88
C HIS A 42 8.22 -15.28 -14.32
N ALA A 43 8.57 -15.92 -15.44
CA ALA A 43 9.97 -16.05 -15.85
C ALA A 43 10.54 -14.80 -16.53
N GLY A 44 9.69 -13.99 -17.17
CA GLY A 44 10.14 -12.79 -17.88
C GLY A 44 10.53 -11.64 -16.95
N THR A 45 11.37 -10.72 -17.43
CA THR A 45 11.63 -9.43 -16.76
C THR A 45 10.34 -8.60 -16.68
N ARG A 46 10.29 -7.57 -15.82
CA ARG A 46 9.10 -6.69 -15.74
C ARG A 46 8.77 -6.08 -17.10
N GLU A 47 9.80 -5.63 -17.83
CA GLU A 47 9.66 -5.10 -19.19
C GLU A 47 9.05 -6.11 -20.16
N GLN A 48 9.51 -7.37 -20.15
CA GLN A 48 8.94 -8.43 -21.01
C GLN A 48 7.48 -8.71 -20.68
N VAL A 49 7.09 -8.68 -19.39
CA VAL A 49 5.68 -8.82 -18.99
C VAL A 49 4.85 -7.62 -19.46
N SER A 50 5.39 -6.39 -19.37
CA SER A 50 4.74 -5.18 -19.89
C SER A 50 4.56 -5.22 -21.41
N GLN A 51 5.59 -5.64 -22.14
CA GLN A 51 5.50 -5.84 -23.59
C GLN A 51 4.44 -6.89 -23.95
N LEU A 52 4.39 -8.01 -23.21
CA LEU A 52 3.38 -9.05 -23.43
C LEU A 52 1.95 -8.56 -23.13
N ALA A 53 1.76 -7.83 -22.03
CA ALA A 53 0.47 -7.24 -21.68
C ALA A 53 0.00 -6.26 -22.77
N MET A 54 0.91 -5.44 -23.30
CA MET A 54 0.62 -4.50 -24.38
C MET A 54 0.28 -5.22 -25.70
N LEU A 55 1.07 -6.23 -26.09
CA LEU A 55 0.80 -7.05 -27.29
C LEU A 55 -0.56 -7.75 -27.19
N THR A 56 -0.92 -8.25 -26.01
CA THR A 56 -2.23 -8.86 -25.76
C THR A 56 -3.34 -7.84 -25.98
N SER A 57 -3.21 -6.63 -25.41
CA SER A 57 -4.19 -5.55 -25.56
C SER A 57 -4.38 -5.08 -27.00
N ILE A 58 -3.34 -5.09 -27.83
CA ILE A 58 -3.47 -4.74 -29.26
C ILE A 58 -4.42 -5.71 -29.97
N THR A 59 -4.38 -6.99 -29.59
CA THR A 59 -5.23 -8.03 -30.20
C THR A 59 -6.60 -8.18 -29.56
N SER A 60 -6.72 -7.94 -28.25
CA SER A 60 -7.98 -8.10 -27.50
C SER A 60 -8.82 -6.83 -27.43
N GLY A 61 -8.22 -5.65 -27.65
CA GLY A 61 -8.87 -4.35 -27.46
C GLY A 61 -9.05 -3.94 -25.99
N THR A 62 -8.50 -4.71 -25.04
CA THR A 62 -8.62 -4.45 -23.59
C THR A 62 -7.28 -4.65 -22.89
N PHE A 63 -6.86 -3.67 -22.08
CA PHE A 63 -5.61 -3.76 -21.31
C PHE A 63 -5.85 -4.17 -19.85
N GLU A 64 -6.84 -3.56 -19.18
CA GLU A 64 -7.19 -3.88 -17.80
C GLU A 64 -8.14 -5.08 -17.73
N ASP A 65 -7.81 -6.03 -16.87
CA ASP A 65 -8.56 -7.27 -16.65
C ASP A 65 -8.94 -7.48 -15.16
N VAL A 66 -8.57 -6.53 -14.30
CA VAL A 66 -8.94 -6.51 -12.88
C VAL A 66 -9.31 -5.10 -12.42
N LYS A 67 -10.31 -5.02 -11.54
CA LYS A 67 -10.76 -3.83 -10.84
C LYS A 67 -10.63 -4.06 -9.34
N PHE A 68 -10.16 -3.05 -8.64
CA PHE A 68 -10.03 -3.01 -7.20
C PHE A 68 -10.98 -1.96 -6.65
N TYR A 69 -11.64 -2.26 -5.55
CA TYR A 69 -12.29 -1.24 -4.74
C TYR A 69 -11.49 -1.03 -3.46
N THR A 70 -11.19 0.23 -3.20
CA THR A 70 -10.44 0.72 -2.02
C THR A 70 -11.14 1.95 -1.50
N PHE A 71 -11.16 2.15 -0.18
CA PHE A 71 -11.72 3.35 0.42
C PHE A 71 -10.79 4.54 0.25
N SER A 72 -11.36 5.73 0.06
CA SER A 72 -10.58 6.95 -0.17
C SER A 72 -10.69 7.97 0.96
N ARG A 73 -11.70 7.87 1.83
CA ARG A 73 -12.01 8.96 2.77
C ARG A 73 -12.32 8.45 4.17
N ARG A 74 -11.87 9.20 5.16
CA ARG A 74 -12.20 9.08 6.58
C ARG A 74 -13.25 10.12 6.95
N THR A 75 -14.31 9.69 7.62
CA THR A 75 -15.39 10.55 8.10
C THR A 75 -15.10 11.02 9.52
N ARG A 76 -15.76 12.10 9.93
CA ARG A 76 -15.70 12.61 11.32
C ARG A 76 -16.31 11.66 12.35
N ALA A 77 -17.23 10.80 11.90
CA ALA A 77 -17.87 9.79 12.73
C ALA A 77 -16.94 8.61 13.08
N GLY A 78 -15.70 8.59 12.55
CA GLY A 78 -14.79 7.47 12.76
C GLY A 78 -15.09 6.28 11.85
N THR A 79 -15.69 6.52 10.69
CA THR A 79 -15.85 5.49 9.64
C THR A 79 -14.99 5.83 8.43
N ILE A 80 -14.67 4.82 7.63
CA ILE A 80 -13.93 4.96 6.38
C ILE A 80 -14.89 4.60 5.25
N ASP A 81 -15.06 5.52 4.31
CA ASP A 81 -16.10 5.44 3.28
C ASP A 81 -15.54 5.75 1.88
N SER A 82 -16.47 5.93 0.94
CA SER A 82 -16.15 6.31 -0.44
C SER A 82 -15.31 5.24 -1.15
N PRO A 83 -15.86 4.03 -1.38
CA PRO A 83 -15.17 3.00 -2.15
C PRO A 83 -15.01 3.44 -3.60
N LEU A 84 -13.77 3.61 -4.03
CA LEU A 84 -13.44 4.05 -5.38
C LEU A 84 -12.81 2.93 -6.21
N PRO A 85 -13.13 2.85 -7.51
CA PRO A 85 -12.55 1.83 -8.39
C PRO A 85 -11.16 2.23 -8.87
N LEU A 86 -10.24 1.25 -8.88
CA LEU A 86 -8.94 1.31 -9.54
C LEU A 86 -8.82 0.13 -10.51
N TYR A 87 -8.33 0.37 -11.71
CA TYR A 87 -8.19 -0.67 -12.73
C TYR A 87 -6.73 -1.05 -12.91
N GLY A 88 -6.48 -2.33 -13.17
CA GLY A 88 -5.14 -2.86 -13.34
C GLY A 88 -5.07 -4.04 -14.29
N ASN A 89 -3.85 -4.43 -14.64
CA ASN A 89 -3.52 -5.61 -15.40
C ASN A 89 -2.93 -6.66 -14.46
N SER A 90 -3.59 -7.81 -14.38
CA SER A 90 -3.28 -8.87 -13.43
C SER A 90 -1.89 -9.47 -13.66
N ALA A 91 -1.38 -9.49 -14.90
CA ALA A 91 -0.04 -10.00 -15.19
C ALA A 91 1.05 -9.10 -14.59
N LEU A 92 0.89 -7.78 -14.68
CA LEU A 92 1.81 -6.80 -14.09
C LEU A 92 1.77 -6.82 -12.56
N ILE A 93 0.58 -6.91 -11.98
CA ILE A 93 0.41 -7.00 -10.52
C ILE A 93 1.01 -8.31 -9.97
N ARG A 94 0.77 -9.45 -10.63
CA ARG A 94 1.42 -10.74 -10.30
C ARG A 94 2.93 -10.70 -10.44
N LYS A 95 3.47 -9.87 -11.35
CA LYS A 95 4.91 -9.68 -11.51
C LYS A 95 5.50 -8.87 -10.35
N ALA A 96 4.73 -7.96 -9.76
CA ALA A 96 5.14 -7.20 -8.59
C ALA A 96 5.09 -8.02 -7.29
N SER A 97 4.09 -8.88 -7.14
CA SER A 97 4.01 -9.83 -6.01
C SER A 97 3.39 -11.16 -6.40
N SER A 98 4.03 -12.25 -5.99
CA SER A 98 3.51 -13.60 -6.14
C SER A 98 2.26 -13.87 -5.29
N HIS A 99 1.96 -13.02 -4.29
CA HIS A 99 0.74 -13.11 -3.48
C HIS A 99 -0.51 -13.10 -4.37
N PHE A 100 -0.53 -12.24 -5.39
CA PHE A 100 -1.67 -12.08 -6.30
C PHE A 100 -1.89 -13.27 -7.23
N ASN A 101 -0.98 -14.25 -7.26
CA ASN A 101 -1.26 -15.50 -7.94
C ASN A 101 -2.43 -16.24 -7.32
N PHE A 102 -2.54 -16.20 -6.00
CA PHE A 102 -3.61 -16.86 -5.26
C PHE A 102 -4.91 -16.06 -5.34
N VAL A 103 -4.83 -14.74 -5.14
CA VAL A 103 -5.97 -13.81 -5.27
C VAL A 103 -6.68 -13.96 -6.62
N PHE A 104 -5.90 -14.13 -7.69
CA PHE A 104 -6.44 -14.28 -9.04
C PHE A 104 -6.54 -15.73 -9.54
N ALA A 105 -6.28 -16.74 -8.69
CA ALA A 105 -6.43 -18.16 -9.05
C ALA A 105 -7.86 -18.64 -8.78
N GLN A 106 -8.44 -19.42 -9.69
CA GLN A 106 -9.82 -19.93 -9.56
C GLN A 106 -10.05 -20.66 -8.23
N GLY A 107 -11.14 -20.32 -7.52
CA GLY A 107 -11.61 -21.02 -6.31
C GLY A 107 -11.93 -20.13 -5.10
N PHE A 108 -11.63 -18.82 -5.17
CA PHE A 108 -11.99 -17.83 -4.14
C PHE A 108 -13.25 -17.04 -4.53
N ALA A 109 -13.89 -16.39 -3.55
CA ALA A 109 -15.07 -15.55 -3.77
C ALA A 109 -14.82 -14.44 -4.81
N GLU A 110 -13.58 -13.98 -4.93
CA GLU A 110 -13.11 -12.94 -5.86
C GLU A 110 -12.84 -13.45 -7.29
N CYS A 111 -13.01 -14.75 -7.55
CA CYS A 111 -12.62 -15.39 -8.82
C CYS A 111 -13.65 -15.29 -9.93
N GLY A 112 -14.86 -14.82 -9.63
CA GLY A 112 -15.90 -14.64 -10.64
C GLY A 112 -15.45 -13.68 -11.72
N ILE A 113 -15.58 -14.08 -12.98
CA ILE A 113 -15.51 -13.12 -14.09
C ILE A 113 -16.81 -12.33 -14.05
N VAL A 114 -16.69 -11.03 -13.84
CA VAL A 114 -17.80 -10.07 -13.75
C VAL A 114 -17.58 -8.94 -14.75
N ASP A 115 -18.59 -8.10 -14.92
CA ASP A 115 -18.45 -6.87 -15.70
C ASP A 115 -17.64 -5.83 -14.90
N LEU A 116 -16.45 -5.46 -15.41
CA LEU A 116 -15.60 -4.43 -14.80
C LEU A 116 -16.28 -3.06 -14.76
N ASP A 117 -17.24 -2.81 -15.65
CA ASP A 117 -17.94 -1.52 -15.72
C ASP A 117 -19.18 -1.47 -14.82
N ALA A 118 -19.49 -2.58 -14.11
CA ALA A 118 -20.55 -2.60 -13.11
C ALA A 118 -20.29 -1.62 -11.95
N ALA A 119 -21.37 -1.08 -11.40
CA ALA A 119 -21.34 -0.22 -10.21
C ALA A 119 -20.89 -1.01 -8.96
N TYR A 120 -20.57 -0.29 -7.88
CA TYR A 120 -20.26 -0.93 -6.60
C TYR A 120 -21.43 -1.81 -6.14
N PRO A 121 -21.19 -3.06 -5.69
CA PRO A 121 -22.28 -3.96 -5.33
C PRO A 121 -23.11 -3.44 -4.15
N GLN A 122 -24.43 -3.37 -4.31
CA GLN A 122 -25.35 -2.89 -3.26
C GLN A 122 -25.42 -3.80 -2.03
N ASN A 123 -25.04 -5.07 -2.18
CA ASN A 123 -25.00 -6.05 -1.10
C ASN A 123 -23.71 -5.98 -0.26
N ARG A 124 -22.83 -4.99 -0.53
CA ARG A 124 -21.57 -4.81 0.19
C ARG A 124 -21.60 -3.47 0.93
N PRO A 125 -21.09 -3.41 2.18
CA PRO A 125 -21.03 -2.14 2.89
C PRO A 125 -20.18 -1.13 2.12
N SER A 126 -20.66 0.12 2.05
CA SER A 126 -19.96 1.25 1.44
C SER A 126 -19.12 2.05 2.44
N SER A 127 -19.09 1.61 3.69
CA SER A 127 -18.26 2.15 4.76
C SER A 127 -17.85 1.03 5.71
N ILE A 128 -16.73 1.21 6.37
CA ILE A 128 -16.21 0.33 7.42
C ILE A 128 -15.91 1.16 8.66
N ASP A 129 -16.06 0.58 9.83
CA ASP A 129 -15.71 1.25 11.08
C ASP A 129 -14.17 1.35 11.19
N MET A 130 -13.67 2.40 11.87
CA MET A 130 -12.22 2.60 12.04
C MET A 130 -11.55 1.40 12.73
N ASP A 131 -12.26 0.74 13.64
CA ASP A 131 -11.75 -0.43 14.37
C ASP A 131 -11.59 -1.66 13.46
N ASP A 132 -12.43 -1.77 12.43
CA ASP A 132 -12.34 -2.82 11.40
C ASP A 132 -11.29 -2.47 10.32
N TYR A 133 -10.98 -1.18 10.16
CA TYR A 133 -9.87 -0.74 9.33
C TYR A 133 -8.54 -0.99 10.05
N SER A 134 -7.73 -1.90 9.52
CA SER A 134 -6.48 -2.31 10.14
C SER A 134 -5.42 -1.20 10.33
N TYR A 135 -5.71 0.05 9.96
CA TYR A 135 -4.75 1.16 10.02
C TYR A 135 -5.33 2.55 10.29
N ALA A 136 -5.74 2.80 11.53
CA ALA A 136 -6.27 4.10 11.93
C ALA A 136 -5.34 5.31 11.69
N SER A 137 -4.03 5.12 11.50
CA SER A 137 -3.08 6.21 11.24
C SER A 137 -2.83 6.49 9.75
N ASP A 138 -3.57 5.85 8.84
CA ASP A 138 -3.38 6.00 7.40
C ASP A 138 -3.50 7.46 6.94
N SER A 139 -2.44 7.98 6.33
CA SER A 139 -2.38 9.35 5.79
C SER A 139 -2.76 9.43 4.31
N ASP A 140 -3.05 8.29 3.69
CA ASP A 140 -3.50 8.19 2.30
C ASP A 140 -5.03 8.19 2.16
N LEU A 141 -5.76 8.31 3.28
CA LEU A 141 -7.18 8.62 3.30
C LEU A 141 -7.36 10.14 3.36
N ASP A 142 -8.28 10.65 2.56
CA ASP A 142 -8.72 12.04 2.62
C ASP A 142 -9.61 12.23 3.85
N ASP A 143 -9.57 13.39 4.49
CA ASP A 143 -10.47 13.70 5.61
C ASP A 143 -11.73 14.39 5.08
N GLU A 144 -12.88 14.08 5.69
CA GLU A 144 -14.13 14.79 5.41
C GLU A 144 -13.96 16.30 5.64
N PRO A 145 -14.29 17.16 4.65
CA PRO A 145 -14.03 18.58 4.72
C PRO A 145 -14.76 19.20 5.91
N GLU A 146 -14.10 20.13 6.59
CA GLU A 146 -14.78 20.88 7.64
C GLU A 146 -15.79 21.85 7.04
N ASP A 147 -17.06 21.70 7.39
CA ASP A 147 -17.99 22.83 7.36
C ASP A 147 -17.36 23.92 8.23
N SER A 148 -16.98 25.04 7.61
CA SER A 148 -16.37 26.17 8.30
C SER A 148 -17.19 26.50 9.55
N HIS A 149 -16.51 26.52 10.70
CA HIS A 149 -17.01 26.63 12.09
C HIS A 149 -17.18 25.29 12.83
N VAL A 150 -16.06 24.78 13.37
CA VAL A 150 -15.81 24.44 14.80
C VAL A 150 -14.65 23.43 14.84
N LYS A 151 -13.49 23.88 15.32
CA LYS A 151 -12.36 22.98 15.62
C LYS A 151 -12.64 22.25 16.92
N LEU A 152 -12.75 20.92 16.88
CA LEU A 152 -12.46 20.08 18.04
C LEU A 152 -11.74 18.80 17.59
N ALA A 153 -10.55 18.63 18.16
CA ALA A 153 -9.50 17.69 17.79
C ALA A 153 -9.83 16.22 18.08
N THR A 154 -9.07 15.29 17.48
CA THR A 154 -8.02 14.52 18.19
C THR A 154 -7.16 13.76 17.17
N SER A 155 -6.00 14.32 16.79
CA SER A 155 -4.90 13.53 16.22
C SER A 155 -3.62 13.91 16.95
N PHE A 156 -2.78 12.90 17.22
CA PHE A 156 -1.50 13.01 17.94
C PHE A 156 -0.53 14.06 17.33
N ALA A 157 -0.81 14.53 16.12
CA ALA A 157 -0.03 15.53 15.40
C ALA A 157 -0.24 16.98 15.90
N GLU A 158 -1.30 17.30 16.66
CA GLU A 158 -1.53 18.69 17.12
C GLU A 158 -0.81 19.07 18.43
N LEU A 159 -0.03 18.18 19.04
CA LEU A 159 0.65 18.44 20.31
C LEU A 159 2.03 19.11 20.17
N SER A 160 2.15 20.13 19.30
CA SER A 160 3.36 20.95 19.12
C SER A 160 3.09 22.47 19.23
N LEU A 161 3.54 23.03 20.37
CA LEU A 161 4.03 24.39 20.61
C LEU A 161 3.06 25.59 20.58
N GLU A 162 2.49 25.91 21.75
CA GLU A 162 2.25 27.31 22.12
C GLU A 162 3.49 27.89 22.83
N VAL A 163 4.02 29.00 22.30
CA VAL A 163 5.01 29.86 22.96
C VAL A 163 4.35 31.21 23.25
N PRO A 164 4.37 31.73 24.49
CA PRO A 164 3.69 32.99 24.81
C PRO A 164 4.57 34.18 24.43
N VAL A 165 4.04 35.09 23.60
CA VAL A 165 4.61 36.43 23.40
C VAL A 165 3.52 37.47 23.69
N GLY A 166 3.79 38.33 24.68
CA GLY A 166 2.96 39.44 25.09
C GLY A 166 2.97 40.64 24.12
N PRO A 167 2.26 41.73 24.45
CA PRO A 167 1.52 42.52 23.48
C PRO A 167 2.25 43.77 22.98
N SER A 168 2.03 44.09 21.70
CA SER A 168 2.17 45.43 21.11
C SER A 168 1.42 45.38 19.78
N GLY A 169 0.34 46.12 19.51
CA GLY A 169 0.17 47.55 19.66
C GLY A 169 0.38 48.22 18.29
N GLY A 170 -0.68 48.48 17.51
CA GLY A 170 -0.55 49.25 16.27
C GLY A 170 -1.57 49.01 15.16
N ARG A 171 -2.80 49.47 15.40
CA ARG A 171 -3.78 50.08 14.48
C ARG A 171 -3.30 50.40 13.05
N HIS A 172 -4.06 50.01 12.01
CA HIS A 172 -4.33 50.82 10.82
C HIS A 172 -5.60 50.32 10.09
N GLU A 173 -6.53 51.25 9.86
CA GLU A 173 -7.85 51.11 9.20
C GLU A 173 -7.74 51.11 7.66
N GLU A 174 -8.62 50.33 7.00
CA GLU A 174 -9.50 50.61 5.82
C GLU A 174 -8.90 51.27 4.53
N PRO A 175 -9.54 51.21 3.33
CA PRO A 175 -10.95 50.90 3.08
C PRO A 175 -11.32 49.96 1.91
N ILE A 176 -12.46 49.30 2.11
CA ILE A 176 -13.65 49.23 1.24
C ILE A 176 -13.53 49.80 -0.18
N THR A 177 -13.87 48.98 -1.18
CA THR A 177 -14.54 49.46 -2.40
C THR A 177 -15.66 48.50 -2.80
N GLU A 178 -16.89 49.00 -2.70
CA GLU A 178 -18.11 48.39 -3.21
C GLU A 178 -18.19 48.54 -4.73
N GLY A 179 -18.72 47.51 -5.38
CA GLY A 179 -19.04 47.51 -6.81
C GLY A 179 -20.25 46.60 -7.05
N ASP A 180 -21.42 47.23 -6.94
CA ASP A 180 -22.76 46.75 -7.27
C ASP A 180 -22.83 46.01 -8.63
N SER A 181 -23.55 44.88 -8.71
CA SER A 181 -24.91 44.89 -9.30
C SER A 181 -25.45 43.50 -9.64
N SER A 182 -26.77 43.38 -9.41
CA SER A 182 -27.75 42.59 -10.17
C SER A 182 -27.99 41.11 -9.82
N THR A 183 -28.98 40.95 -8.95
CA THR A 183 -29.90 39.84 -8.76
C THR A 183 -30.55 39.35 -10.06
N ALA A 184 -30.55 38.04 -10.31
CA ALA A 184 -31.54 37.39 -11.17
C ALA A 184 -31.89 36.01 -10.62
N ASN A 185 -33.12 35.92 -10.13
CA ASN A 185 -33.77 34.76 -9.56
C ASN A 185 -34.23 33.83 -10.70
N GLY A 186 -33.89 32.54 -10.65
CA GLY A 186 -34.28 31.56 -11.66
C GLY A 186 -34.48 30.17 -11.06
N LYS A 187 -35.72 29.87 -10.66
CA LYS A 187 -36.19 28.53 -10.31
C LYS A 187 -36.20 27.63 -11.56
N SER A 188 -35.66 26.42 -11.46
CA SER A 188 -36.03 25.26 -12.29
C SER A 188 -35.49 24.01 -11.61
N GLU A 189 -36.28 23.33 -10.78
CA GLU A 189 -37.20 22.24 -11.13
C GLU A 189 -36.53 21.04 -11.83
N ASN A 190 -36.51 19.95 -11.06
CA ASN A 190 -36.27 18.56 -11.41
C ASN A 190 -36.66 18.18 -12.84
N GLN A 191 -35.68 17.72 -13.61
CA GLN A 191 -35.93 16.80 -14.72
C GLN A 191 -35.09 15.54 -14.55
N SER A 192 -35.78 14.50 -14.08
CA SER A 192 -35.41 13.10 -14.26
C SER A 192 -35.35 12.78 -15.75
N VAL A 193 -34.14 12.80 -16.32
CA VAL A 193 -33.91 12.26 -17.66
C VAL A 193 -33.63 10.77 -17.50
N SER A 194 -34.67 9.97 -17.73
CA SER A 194 -34.57 8.54 -17.98
C SER A 194 -33.73 8.34 -19.25
N GLY A 195 -32.42 8.17 -19.05
CA GLY A 195 -31.48 7.89 -20.13
C GLY A 195 -31.79 6.55 -20.77
N THR A 196 -32.02 6.57 -22.08
CA THR A 196 -31.92 5.40 -22.96
C THR A 196 -30.54 4.79 -22.78
N GLY A 197 -30.47 3.71 -22.01
CA GLY A 197 -29.23 3.01 -21.72
C GLY A 197 -28.61 2.50 -23.02
N VAL A 198 -27.57 3.17 -23.49
CA VAL A 198 -26.62 2.57 -24.43
C VAL A 198 -26.10 1.32 -23.74
N VAL A 199 -26.54 0.14 -24.18
CA VAL A 199 -26.03 -1.14 -23.68
C VAL A 199 -24.58 -1.22 -24.09
N ARG A 200 -23.68 -0.79 -23.20
CA ARG A 200 -22.25 -0.98 -23.37
C ARG A 200 -21.98 -2.48 -23.26
N PRO A 201 -21.17 -3.06 -24.17
CA PRO A 201 -20.79 -4.45 -24.04
C PRO A 201 -20.04 -4.62 -22.72
N ALA A 202 -20.47 -5.61 -21.92
CA ALA A 202 -19.84 -5.92 -20.64
C ALA A 202 -18.35 -6.19 -20.85
N ARG A 203 -17.51 -5.63 -19.97
CA ARG A 203 -16.06 -5.81 -20.03
C ARG A 203 -15.66 -6.89 -19.03
N PRO A 204 -15.46 -8.15 -19.45
CA PRO A 204 -15.22 -9.25 -18.53
C PRO A 204 -13.88 -9.09 -17.81
N GLY A 205 -13.89 -9.20 -16.49
CA GLY A 205 -12.68 -9.17 -15.67
C GLY A 205 -12.95 -9.59 -14.23
N ARG A 206 -11.98 -9.37 -13.35
CA ARG A 206 -12.08 -9.72 -11.92
C ARG A 206 -12.29 -8.48 -11.06
N VAL A 207 -13.05 -8.60 -9.99
CA VAL A 207 -13.20 -7.54 -8.98
C VAL A 207 -12.64 -8.03 -7.65
N VAL A 208 -11.72 -7.25 -7.08
CA VAL A 208 -11.12 -7.49 -5.77
C VAL A 208 -11.46 -6.32 -4.85
N PHE A 209 -11.70 -6.61 -3.59
CA PHE A 209 -12.01 -5.59 -2.60
C PHE A 209 -10.91 -5.52 -1.55
N LEU A 210 -10.37 -4.33 -1.34
CA LEU A 210 -9.27 -4.08 -0.43
C LEU A 210 -9.76 -3.13 0.65
N ASP A 211 -10.31 -3.71 1.71
CA ASP A 211 -10.93 -2.94 2.79
C ASP A 211 -9.89 -2.35 3.75
N ASP A 212 -8.62 -2.74 3.65
CA ASP A 212 -7.55 -2.37 4.58
C ASP A 212 -6.38 -1.61 3.92
N VAL A 213 -6.61 -1.09 2.71
CA VAL A 213 -5.65 -0.30 1.94
C VAL A 213 -6.35 0.93 1.37
N ALA A 214 -5.82 2.12 1.67
CA ALA A 214 -6.32 3.36 1.11
C ALA A 214 -6.13 3.45 -0.42
N TYR A 215 -7.05 4.15 -1.08
CA TYR A 215 -7.06 4.37 -2.52
C TYR A 215 -5.74 4.95 -3.04
N ARG A 216 -5.18 5.97 -2.38
CA ARG A 216 -3.94 6.62 -2.83
C ARG A 216 -2.75 5.65 -2.75
N THR A 217 -2.67 4.84 -1.69
CA THR A 217 -1.68 3.77 -1.53
C THR A 217 -1.77 2.75 -2.65
N TRP A 218 -2.97 2.24 -2.94
CA TRP A 218 -3.16 1.22 -3.96
C TRP A 218 -2.90 1.74 -5.37
N LYS A 219 -3.30 2.98 -5.66
CA LYS A 219 -3.01 3.66 -6.92
C LYS A 219 -1.50 3.77 -7.16
N ALA A 220 -0.74 4.15 -6.14
CA ALA A 220 0.72 4.19 -6.19
C ALA A 220 1.34 2.80 -6.36
N PHE A 221 0.77 1.78 -5.71
CA PHE A 221 1.19 0.40 -5.90
C PHE A 221 0.97 -0.11 -7.34
N ILE A 222 -0.17 0.18 -7.97
CA ILE A 222 -0.42 -0.20 -9.37
C ILE A 222 0.62 0.46 -10.28
N PHE A 223 0.92 1.74 -10.08
CA PHE A 223 1.96 2.43 -10.84
C PHE A 223 3.34 1.78 -10.64
N TYR A 224 3.69 1.45 -9.40
CA TYR A 224 4.91 0.71 -9.07
C TYR A 224 4.97 -0.65 -9.77
N ALA A 225 3.86 -1.40 -9.79
CA ALA A 225 3.81 -2.71 -10.44
C ALA A 225 4.11 -2.62 -11.94
N TYR A 226 3.76 -1.50 -12.57
CA TYR A 226 3.93 -1.27 -14.00
C TYR A 226 5.34 -0.77 -14.32
N PHE A 227 5.86 0.18 -13.52
CA PHE A 227 7.04 0.98 -13.89
C PHE A 227 8.24 0.84 -12.93
N ASP A 228 8.13 0.11 -11.81
CA ASP A 228 9.10 0.09 -10.70
C ASP A 228 9.37 1.44 -10.02
N GLN A 229 8.55 2.44 -10.32
CA GLN A 229 8.69 3.79 -9.78
C GLN A 229 7.68 4.01 -8.66
N ILE A 230 8.10 4.72 -7.63
CA ILE A 230 7.27 5.08 -6.49
C ILE A 230 7.66 6.47 -6.00
N ALA A 231 6.68 7.24 -5.57
CA ALA A 231 6.88 8.54 -4.94
C ALA A 231 6.22 8.51 -3.56
N PHE A 232 6.89 9.11 -2.58
CA PHE A 232 6.42 9.14 -1.20
C PHE A 232 6.10 10.56 -0.75
N ALA A 233 4.89 10.75 -0.23
CA ALA A 233 4.47 11.99 0.42
C ALA A 233 5.30 12.25 1.69
N PRO A 234 5.43 13.51 2.14
CA PRO A 234 6.02 13.83 3.43
C PRO A 234 5.36 13.05 4.57
N LEU A 235 6.10 12.78 5.64
CA LEU A 235 5.50 12.22 6.86
C LEU A 235 4.56 13.27 7.47
N LYS A 236 3.45 12.84 8.07
CA LYS A 236 2.51 13.72 8.78
C LYS A 236 3.24 14.61 9.81
N SER A 237 4.25 14.06 10.48
CA SER A 237 5.07 14.74 11.48
C SER A 237 6.05 15.78 10.92
N GLN A 238 6.21 15.89 9.59
CA GLN A 238 6.98 16.96 8.96
C GLN A 238 6.16 18.25 8.75
N GLU A 239 4.83 18.21 8.97
CA GLU A 239 3.92 19.34 8.81
C GLU A 239 4.01 20.03 7.43
N GLN A 240 4.48 19.28 6.43
CA GLN A 240 4.65 19.77 5.07
C GLN A 240 3.43 19.40 4.23
N LEU A 241 2.87 20.38 3.52
CA LEU A 241 1.81 20.13 2.55
C LEU A 241 2.33 19.20 1.45
N ALA A 242 1.59 18.11 1.20
CA ALA A 242 1.83 17.28 0.05
C ALA A 242 1.56 18.12 -1.22
N PRO A 243 2.39 18.00 -2.26
CA PRO A 243 2.10 18.66 -3.54
C PRO A 243 0.75 18.18 -4.06
N GLU A 244 -0.15 19.13 -4.30
CA GLU A 244 -1.56 18.89 -4.65
C GLU A 244 -1.71 18.13 -5.98
N ARG A 245 -0.72 18.26 -6.88
CA ARG A 245 -0.62 17.51 -8.13
C ARG A 245 0.83 17.07 -8.38
N ALA A 246 1.01 15.77 -8.59
CA ALA A 246 2.24 15.24 -9.19
C ALA A 246 2.35 15.72 -10.64
N ALA A 247 3.57 15.90 -11.16
CA ALA A 247 3.74 16.20 -12.57
C ALA A 247 3.15 15.07 -13.43
N PRO A 248 2.77 15.31 -14.70
CA PRO A 248 2.04 14.34 -15.53
C PRO A 248 2.71 12.96 -15.69
N PHE A 249 4.01 12.86 -15.43
CA PHE A 249 4.80 11.63 -15.56
C PHE A 249 5.36 11.13 -14.22
N ASP A 250 5.10 11.84 -13.13
CA ASP A 250 5.58 11.44 -11.81
C ASP A 250 4.66 10.37 -11.23
N PRO A 251 5.20 9.42 -10.45
CA PRO A 251 4.39 8.47 -9.72
C PRO A 251 3.44 9.21 -8.77
N PRO A 252 2.19 8.75 -8.61
CA PRO A 252 1.29 9.34 -7.64
C PRO A 252 1.87 9.15 -6.22
N PRO A 253 1.94 10.21 -5.40
CA PRO A 253 2.53 10.13 -4.08
C PRO A 253 1.61 9.36 -3.12
N CYS A 254 2.22 8.56 -2.26
CA CYS A 254 1.56 7.86 -1.15
C CYS A 254 2.38 7.97 0.13
N SER A 255 1.79 7.63 1.27
CA SER A 255 2.46 7.52 2.55
C SER A 255 3.53 6.43 2.49
N PRO A 256 4.78 6.73 2.89
CA PRO A 256 5.79 5.69 2.98
C PRO A 256 5.43 4.64 4.06
N LYS A 257 4.69 5.01 5.11
CA LYS A 257 4.22 4.06 6.14
C LYS A 257 3.16 3.12 5.59
N SER A 258 2.15 3.64 4.90
CA SER A 258 1.09 2.82 4.28
C SER A 258 1.67 1.88 3.22
N MET A 259 2.63 2.36 2.43
CA MET A 259 3.31 1.53 1.43
C MET A 259 4.23 0.48 2.06
N TYR A 260 4.92 0.79 3.17
CA TYR A 260 5.68 -0.21 3.93
C TYR A 260 4.79 -1.34 4.42
N ARG A 261 3.63 -1.02 5.03
CA ARG A 261 2.63 -2.01 5.48
C ARG A 261 2.15 -2.88 4.32
N LEU A 262 1.81 -2.25 3.19
CA LEU A 262 1.38 -2.96 1.99
C LEU A 262 2.46 -3.92 1.47
N ALA A 263 3.70 -3.44 1.38
CA ALA A 263 4.81 -4.23 0.89
C ALA A 263 5.12 -5.41 1.82
N GLU A 264 5.06 -5.22 3.13
CA GLU A 264 5.19 -6.29 4.11
C GLU A 264 4.05 -7.31 3.99
N LYS A 265 2.79 -6.84 3.93
CA LYS A 265 1.60 -7.69 3.77
C LYS A 265 1.67 -8.59 2.53
N TYR A 266 2.17 -8.06 1.42
CA TYR A 266 2.25 -8.78 0.15
C TYR A 266 3.64 -9.33 -0.17
N GLY A 267 4.59 -9.30 0.78
CA GLY A 267 5.93 -9.90 0.64
C GLY A 267 6.80 -9.28 -0.46
N ILE A 268 6.77 -7.95 -0.60
CA ILE A 268 7.47 -7.19 -1.65
C ILE A 268 8.70 -6.50 -1.05
N GLU A 269 9.75 -7.28 -0.77
CA GLU A 269 10.94 -6.82 -0.03
C GLU A 269 11.60 -5.58 -0.64
N ALA A 270 11.69 -5.49 -1.97
CA ALA A 270 12.28 -4.33 -2.64
C ALA A 270 11.48 -3.04 -2.40
N LEU A 271 10.15 -3.13 -2.38
CA LEU A 271 9.27 -1.98 -2.12
C LEU A 271 9.25 -1.64 -0.63
N LYS A 272 9.28 -2.65 0.24
CA LYS A 272 9.41 -2.50 1.69
C LYS A 272 10.69 -1.73 2.04
N ALA A 273 11.82 -2.11 1.46
CA ALA A 273 13.09 -1.44 1.63
C ALA A 273 13.07 0.01 1.11
N LYS A 274 12.50 0.25 -0.09
CA LYS A 274 12.33 1.62 -0.64
C LYS A 274 11.52 2.51 0.30
N ALA A 275 10.44 1.99 0.89
CA ALA A 275 9.62 2.71 1.85
C ALA A 275 10.35 2.97 3.18
N ALA A 276 11.06 1.98 3.73
CA ALA A 276 11.84 2.14 4.95
C ALA A 276 12.98 3.17 4.80
N GLU A 277 13.65 3.17 3.64
CA GLU A 277 14.69 4.14 3.32
C GLU A 277 14.13 5.56 3.24
N ASP A 278 12.93 5.73 2.65
CA ASP A 278 12.26 7.02 2.58
C ASP A 278 11.84 7.54 3.97
N ILE A 279 11.28 6.68 4.83
CA ILE A 279 10.98 7.02 6.24
C ILE A 279 12.26 7.51 6.91
N LYS A 280 13.35 6.75 6.82
CA LYS A 280 14.65 7.09 7.40
C LYS A 280 15.18 8.45 6.93
N LYS A 281 15.05 8.77 5.63
CA LYS A 281 15.49 10.05 5.05
C LYS A 281 14.68 11.24 5.57
N LYS A 282 13.44 11.01 6.01
CA LYS A 282 12.51 12.03 6.51
C LYS A 282 12.55 12.21 8.03
N LEU A 283 13.36 11.42 8.74
CA LEU A 283 13.59 11.61 10.18
C LEU A 283 14.44 12.84 10.46
N SER A 284 14.08 13.56 11.52
CA SER A 284 14.77 14.73 12.03
C SER A 284 14.68 14.77 13.56
N THR A 285 15.47 15.63 14.20
CA THR A 285 15.34 15.86 15.65
C THR A 285 13.99 16.47 16.03
N GLU A 286 13.31 17.10 15.07
CA GLU A 286 11.98 17.68 15.29
C GLU A 286 10.86 16.65 15.29
N ASN A 287 10.94 15.59 14.47
CA ASN A 287 9.86 14.61 14.36
C ASN A 287 10.13 13.25 15.01
N ILE A 288 11.39 12.93 15.38
CA ILE A 288 11.78 11.58 15.79
C ILE A 288 10.97 11.03 16.96
N LEU A 289 10.65 11.84 17.97
CA LEU A 289 9.85 11.36 19.11
C LEU A 289 8.42 11.03 18.67
N THR A 290 7.83 11.85 17.80
CA THR A 290 6.50 11.61 17.22
C THR A 290 6.46 10.34 16.38
N GLU A 291 7.51 10.09 15.60
CA GLU A 291 7.63 8.89 14.77
C GLU A 291 7.85 7.64 15.64
N LEU A 292 8.80 7.68 16.57
CA LEU A 292 9.22 6.53 17.37
C LEU A 292 8.09 5.95 18.22
N PHE A 293 7.22 6.82 18.75
CA PHE A 293 6.07 6.43 19.56
C PHE A 293 4.78 6.35 18.76
N SER A 294 4.85 6.38 17.42
CA SER A 294 3.68 6.14 16.58
C SER A 294 3.25 4.68 16.62
N SER A 295 1.94 4.42 16.47
CA SER A 295 1.38 3.07 16.38
C SER A 295 2.06 2.23 15.30
N PHE A 296 2.35 2.84 14.15
CA PHE A 296 3.09 2.23 13.05
C PHE A 296 4.44 1.69 13.52
N THR A 297 5.30 2.54 14.10
CA THR A 297 6.66 2.14 14.49
C THR A 297 6.63 0.99 15.50
N LEU A 298 5.74 1.06 16.49
CA LEU A 298 5.61 0.04 17.55
C LEU A 298 5.13 -1.33 17.01
N THR A 299 4.47 -1.36 15.85
CA THR A 299 4.09 -2.62 15.18
C THR A 299 5.17 -3.18 14.25
N HIS A 300 6.18 -2.38 13.86
CA HIS A 300 7.19 -2.76 12.88
C HIS A 300 8.60 -2.65 13.45
N GLN A 301 9.09 -3.75 14.04
CA GLN A 301 10.38 -3.83 14.74
C GLN A 301 11.59 -3.31 13.94
N GLU A 302 11.59 -3.51 12.62
CA GLU A 302 12.65 -3.01 11.73
C GLU A 302 12.71 -1.47 11.71
N ILE A 303 11.54 -0.82 11.65
CA ILE A 303 11.42 0.63 11.72
C ILE A 303 11.75 1.12 13.13
N GLU A 304 11.21 0.48 14.17
CA GLU A 304 11.50 0.83 15.58
C GLU A 304 13.01 0.86 15.85
N LYS A 305 13.72 -0.19 15.42
CA LYS A 305 15.17 -0.26 15.59
C LYS A 305 15.88 0.88 14.85
N MET A 306 15.47 1.16 13.61
CA MET A 306 16.06 2.20 12.77
C MET A 306 15.83 3.61 13.35
N GLU A 307 14.63 3.91 13.81
CA GLU A 307 14.28 5.18 14.47
C GLU A 307 14.99 5.31 15.82
N LEU A 308 15.06 4.25 16.63
CA LEU A 308 15.75 4.26 17.91
C LEU A 308 17.27 4.46 17.73
N GLU A 309 17.87 3.90 16.68
CA GLU A 309 19.26 4.18 16.31
C GLU A 309 19.48 5.65 15.92
N PHE A 310 18.54 6.25 15.18
CA PHE A 310 18.58 7.67 14.86
C PHE A 310 18.49 8.52 16.14
N LEU A 311 17.48 8.28 16.99
CA LEU A 311 17.30 8.98 18.26
C LEU A 311 18.56 8.90 19.13
N HIS A 312 19.11 7.69 19.28
CA HIS A 312 20.32 7.47 20.07
C HIS A 312 21.52 8.28 19.57
N LYS A 313 21.70 8.36 18.24
CA LYS A 313 22.79 9.15 17.63
C LYS A 313 22.63 10.66 17.83
N HIS A 314 21.39 11.13 17.96
CA HIS A 314 21.04 12.56 18.05
C HIS A 314 20.58 13.00 19.45
N ILE A 315 20.67 12.13 20.46
CA ILE A 315 20.16 12.38 21.83
C ILE A 315 20.84 13.57 22.53
N GLY A 316 22.04 13.96 22.08
CA GLY A 316 22.76 15.13 22.62
C GLY A 316 22.22 16.48 22.13
N ASP A 317 21.25 16.49 21.21
CA ASP A 317 20.60 17.71 20.74
C ASP A 317 19.73 18.33 21.86
N ALA A 318 19.98 19.61 22.16
CA ALA A 318 19.29 20.34 23.23
C ALA A 318 17.78 20.47 23.00
N ASN A 319 17.33 20.63 21.74
CA ASN A 319 15.91 20.70 21.43
C ASN A 319 15.22 19.37 21.80
N LEU A 320 15.82 18.26 21.38
CA LEU A 320 15.29 16.93 21.65
C LEU A 320 15.23 16.65 23.16
N LEU A 321 16.31 16.96 23.90
CA LEU A 321 16.34 16.80 25.36
C LEU A 321 15.27 17.64 26.07
N SER A 322 14.97 18.84 25.57
CA SER A 322 13.94 19.70 26.15
C SER A 322 12.53 19.12 26.02
N ARG A 323 12.29 18.27 25.00
CA ARG A 323 10.99 17.68 24.70
C ARG A 323 10.76 16.32 25.35
N LEU A 324 11.82 15.56 25.64
CA LEU A 324 11.73 14.25 26.29
C LEU A 324 10.87 14.23 27.57
N PRO A 325 10.97 15.20 28.50
CA PRO A 325 10.14 15.21 29.71
C PRO A 325 8.64 15.15 29.42
N LYS A 326 8.17 15.83 28.36
CA LYS A 326 6.76 15.81 27.93
C LYS A 326 6.33 14.41 27.47
N TRP A 327 7.21 13.70 26.77
CA TRP A 327 6.97 12.32 26.34
C TRP A 327 6.96 11.32 27.50
N PHE A 328 7.79 11.54 28.53
CA PHE A 328 7.70 10.75 29.78
C PHE A 328 6.39 11.01 30.54
N GLN A 329 5.85 12.23 30.50
CA GLN A 329 4.52 12.51 31.06
C GLN A 329 3.43 11.76 30.30
N TYR A 330 3.49 11.74 28.96
CA TYR A 330 2.57 10.92 28.15
C TYR A 330 2.65 9.44 28.49
N LEU A 331 3.85 8.91 28.74
CA LEU A 331 4.01 7.54 29.21
C LEU A 331 3.35 7.34 30.58
N ALA A 332 3.59 8.25 31.53
CA ALA A 332 3.06 8.16 32.89
C ALA A 332 1.53 8.26 32.94
N ASN A 333 0.93 9.04 32.04
CA ASN A 333 -0.51 9.19 31.92
C ASN A 333 -1.19 8.04 31.17
N GLY A 334 -0.44 7.14 30.55
CA GLY A 334 -0.98 6.06 29.71
C GLY A 334 -1.53 6.56 28.36
N GLU A 335 -1.03 7.70 27.87
CA GLU A 335 -1.47 8.31 26.60
C GLU A 335 -0.67 7.80 25.39
N LEU A 336 0.41 7.06 25.63
CA LEU A 336 1.21 6.44 24.56
C LEU A 336 0.67 5.06 24.19
N PRO A 337 0.86 4.61 22.93
CA PRO A 337 0.42 3.29 22.53
C PRO A 337 1.16 2.18 23.28
N ASP A 338 0.55 1.00 23.32
CA ASP A 338 1.13 -0.19 23.92
C ASP A 338 2.52 -0.48 23.36
N GLY A 339 3.47 -0.79 24.25
CA GLY A 339 4.87 -1.03 23.89
C GLY A 339 5.79 0.20 23.99
N ALA A 340 5.24 1.42 24.15
CA ALA A 340 6.07 2.62 24.33
C ALA A 340 7.03 2.53 25.53
N ALA A 341 6.62 1.89 26.63
CA ALA A 341 7.47 1.66 27.79
C ALA A 341 8.74 0.84 27.44
N ASN A 342 8.63 -0.14 26.55
CA ASN A 342 9.76 -0.96 26.12
C ASN A 342 10.76 -0.15 25.28
N VAL A 343 10.27 0.77 24.45
CA VAL A 343 11.11 1.70 23.68
C VAL A 343 11.93 2.57 24.63
N PHE A 344 11.30 3.16 25.65
CA PHE A 344 12.01 3.94 26.67
C PHE A 344 13.04 3.10 27.43
N ALA A 345 12.68 1.89 27.86
CA ALA A 345 13.61 0.98 28.54
C ALA A 345 14.83 0.66 27.66
N THR A 346 14.60 0.41 26.37
CA THR A 346 15.66 0.14 25.38
C THR A 346 16.57 1.35 25.19
N LEU A 347 16.00 2.55 25.11
CA LEU A 347 16.76 3.80 25.02
C LEU A 347 17.66 4.00 26.25
N VAL A 348 17.10 3.88 27.47
CA VAL A 348 17.85 4.01 28.72
C VAL A 348 18.98 2.99 28.78
N ASN A 349 18.72 1.73 28.44
CA ASN A 349 19.74 0.69 28.38
C ASN A 349 20.89 1.03 27.42
N LYS A 350 20.58 1.53 26.21
CA LYS A 350 21.62 1.96 25.25
C LYS A 350 22.48 3.09 25.80
N LEU A 351 21.86 4.11 26.40
CA LEU A 351 22.57 5.25 26.98
C LEU A 351 23.49 4.82 28.14
N VAL A 352 23.02 3.95 29.03
CA VAL A 352 23.83 3.41 30.14
C VAL A 352 25.01 2.60 29.62
N MET A 353 24.81 1.78 28.58
CA MET A 353 25.89 0.99 27.97
C MET A 353 26.98 1.88 27.36
N ASP A 354 26.62 3.00 26.74
CA ASP A 354 27.59 3.92 26.15
C ASP A 354 28.42 4.65 27.21
N VAL A 355 27.80 5.08 28.30
CA VAL A 355 28.53 5.61 29.47
C VAL A 355 29.46 4.55 30.08
N GLY A 356 29.04 3.30 30.09
CA GLY A 356 29.85 2.16 30.54
C GLY A 356 31.07 1.89 29.65
N LYS A 357 30.98 2.12 28.33
CA LYS A 357 32.12 1.99 27.40
C LYS A 357 33.14 3.12 27.58
N LEU A 358 32.67 4.36 27.81
CA LEU A 358 33.53 5.52 28.09
C LEU A 358 34.34 5.39 29.39
N LYS A 359 33.90 4.54 30.33
CA LYS A 359 34.57 4.30 31.62
C LYS A 359 35.50 3.08 31.65
N ARG A 360 35.64 2.33 30.55
CA ARG A 360 36.64 1.25 30.47
C ARG A 360 37.96 1.84 29.98
N PRO A 361 39.03 1.80 30.79
CA PRO A 361 40.34 2.38 30.45
C PRO A 361 41.03 1.68 29.28
#